data_AF-A0A9X1IHN1-F1
#
_entry.id   AF-A0A9X1IHN1-F1
#
_cell.length_a   1.000
_cell.length_b   1.000
_cell.length_c   1.000
_cell.angle_alpha   90.00
_cell.angle_beta   90.00
_cell.angle_gamma   90.00
#
_symmetry.space_group_name_H-M   'P 1'
#
loop_
_entity.id
_entity.type
_entity.pdbx_description
1 polymer ?
#
loop_
_entity_poly.entity_id
_entity_poly.type
_entity_poly.pdbx_seq_one_letter_code
_entity_poly.pdbx_strand_id
1 'polypeptide(L)' 'MPQDKTPRPDDAHEKARDLAERALDDLAQGREREADRHIDQAKKLDEGALREVVQDLEEDAGSNPDAVKDRRD' A
#
# COMPACT_ATOMS: atom_id res chain seq x y z
N MET A 1 18.92 -12.98 27.81
CA MET A 1 17.47 -13.08 27.55
C MET A 1 17.31 -13.40 26.07
N PRO A 2 16.81 -14.58 25.67
CA PRO A 2 16.44 -14.82 24.28
C PRO A 2 15.20 -13.96 23.99
N GLN A 3 15.29 -13.13 22.95
CA GLN A 3 14.20 -12.25 22.55
C GLN A 3 13.03 -13.08 22.05
N ASP A 4 11.87 -12.86 22.67
CA ASP A 4 10.58 -13.40 22.30
C ASP A 4 10.28 -12.98 20.85
N LYS A 5 10.35 -13.95 19.92
CA LYS A 5 10.11 -13.74 18.48
C LYS A 5 8.63 -13.85 18.14
N THR A 6 7.74 -13.31 18.98
CA THR A 6 6.39 -13.03 18.52
C THR A 6 6.42 -11.68 17.81
N PRO A 7 6.14 -11.60 16.49
CA PRO A 7 6.01 -10.31 15.83
C PRO A 7 4.88 -9.57 16.55
N ARG A 8 5.19 -8.40 17.10
CA ARG A 8 4.14 -7.58 17.70
C ARG A 8 3.18 -7.18 16.58
N PRO A 9 1.89 -6.98 16.86
CA PRO A 9 0.93 -6.54 15.86
C PRO A 9 1.43 -5.32 15.06
N ASP A 10 2.13 -4.39 15.71
CA ASP A 10 2.81 -3.26 15.05
C ASP A 10 3.86 -3.68 14.00
N ASP A 11 4.65 -4.73 14.26
CA ASP A 11 5.68 -5.23 13.33
C ASP A 11 5.05 -5.95 12.11
N ALA A 12 3.84 -6.49 12.24
CA ALA A 12 3.10 -7.10 11.12
C ALA A 12 2.46 -6.01 10.24
N HIS A 13 1.90 -4.99 10.88
CA HIS A 13 1.30 -3.84 10.23
C HIS A 13 2.33 -3.06 9.39
N GLU A 14 3.49 -2.72 9.98
CA GLU A 14 4.57 -2.02 9.27
C GLU A 14 5.07 -2.82 8.05
N LYS A 15 5.24 -4.14 8.18
CA LYS A 15 5.64 -4.99 7.05
C LYS A 15 4.58 -5.11 5.98
N ALA A 16 3.30 -5.12 6.35
CA ALA A 16 2.21 -5.14 5.39
C ALA A 16 2.17 -3.83 4.60
N ARG A 17 2.42 -2.69 5.26
CA ARG A 17 2.56 -1.38 4.61
C ARG A 17 3.74 -1.37 3.64
N ASP A 18 4.93 -1.79 4.06
CA ASP A 18 6.12 -1.89 3.20
C ASP A 18 5.87 -2.73 1.93
N LEU A 19 5.17 -3.86 2.08
CA LEU A 19 4.82 -4.73 0.95
C LEU A 19 3.80 -4.07 0.02
N ALA A 20 2.82 -3.34 0.58
CA ALA A 20 1.85 -2.59 -0.21
C ALA A 20 2.54 -1.46 -1.01
N GLU A 21 3.46 -0.71 -0.39
CA GLU A 21 4.25 0.33 -1.08
C GLU A 21 5.11 -0.25 -2.22
N ARG A 22 5.75 -1.40 -2.00
CA ARG A 22 6.48 -2.12 -3.07
C ARG A 22 5.58 -2.59 -4.19
N ALA A 23 4.37 -3.05 -3.86
CA ALA A 23 3.40 -3.45 -4.88
C ALA A 23 3.01 -2.26 -5.78
N LEU A 24 2.88 -1.06 -5.21
CA LEU A 24 2.63 0.15 -5.99
C LEU A 24 3.79 0.49 -6.92
N ASP A 25 5.05 0.35 -6.46
CA ASP A 25 6.24 0.54 -7.31
C ASP A 25 6.29 -0.50 -8.44
N ASP A 26 5.98 -1.77 -8.15
CA ASP A 26 5.89 -2.83 -9.15
C ASP A 26 4.81 -2.53 -10.19
N LEU A 27 3.63 -2.06 -9.77
CA LEU A 27 2.57 -1.64 -10.70
C LEU A 27 3.03 -0.47 -11.57
N ALA A 28 3.67 0.54 -10.99
CA ALA A 28 4.20 1.68 -11.73
C ALA A 28 5.25 1.27 -12.77
N GLN A 29 5.97 0.18 -12.53
CA GLN A 29 6.99 -0.38 -13.42
C GLN A 29 6.45 -1.47 -14.36
N GLY A 30 5.13 -1.73 -14.38
CA GLY A 30 4.48 -2.73 -15.22
C GLY A 30 4.70 -4.19 -14.78
N ARG A 31 5.18 -4.41 -13.55
CA ARG A 31 5.43 -5.72 -12.95
C ARG A 31 4.22 -6.23 -12.16
N GLU A 32 3.07 -6.28 -12.81
CA GLU A 32 1.78 -6.62 -12.19
C GLU A 32 1.82 -7.94 -11.38
N ARG A 33 2.52 -8.96 -11.90
CA ARG A 33 2.66 -10.26 -11.19
C ARG A 33 3.45 -10.18 -9.89
N GLU A 34 4.41 -9.26 -9.79
CA GLU A 34 5.18 -9.06 -8.56
C GLU A 34 4.39 -8.23 -7.57
N ALA A 35 3.67 -7.22 -8.05
CA ALA A 35 2.72 -6.46 -7.25
C ALA A 35 1.66 -7.35 -6.60
N ASP A 36 1.03 -8.25 -7.36
CA ASP A 36 0.03 -9.19 -6.83
C ASP A 36 0.58 -10.06 -5.70
N ARG A 37 1.83 -10.52 -5.84
CA ARG A 37 2.50 -11.32 -4.79
C ARG A 37 2.73 -10.51 -3.53
N HIS A 38 3.20 -9.28 -3.67
CA HIS A 38 3.41 -8.38 -2.53
C HIS A 38 2.09 -8.03 -1.84
N ILE A 39 1.01 -7.77 -2.60
CA ILE A 39 -0.35 -7.54 -2.08
C ILE A 39 -0.85 -8.76 -1.30
N ASP A 40 -0.71 -9.96 -1.84
CA ASP A 40 -1.13 -11.19 -1.16
C ASP A 40 -0.34 -11.47 0.11
N GLN A 41 0.96 -11.14 0.14
CA GLN A 41 1.78 -11.25 1.33
C GLN A 41 1.38 -10.21 2.38
N ALA A 42 1.13 -8.98 1.95
CA ALA A 42 0.68 -7.89 2.82
C ALA A 42 -0.67 -8.24 3.47
N LYS A 43 -1.65 -8.74 2.70
CA LYS A 43 -2.97 -9.15 3.20
C LYS A 43 -2.90 -10.23 4.27
N LYS A 44 -1.96 -11.16 4.13
CA LYS A 44 -1.74 -12.24 5.13
C LYS A 44 -1.13 -11.72 6.43
N LEU A 45 -0.40 -10.62 6.37
CA LEU A 45 0.21 -9.99 7.53
C LEU A 45 -0.79 -9.07 8.23
N ASP A 46 -1.34 -8.10 7.50
CA ASP A 46 -2.35 -7.17 8.00
C ASP A 46 -3.13 -6.55 6.84
N GLU A 47 -4.42 -6.90 6.72
CA GLU A 47 -5.30 -6.31 5.72
C GLU A 47 -5.59 -4.83 6.00
N GLY A 48 -5.58 -4.41 7.27
CA GLY A 48 -5.79 -3.02 7.68
C GLY A 48 -4.72 -2.10 7.12
N ALA A 49 -3.46 -2.53 7.13
CA ALA A 49 -2.35 -1.77 6.56
C ALA A 49 -2.54 -1.48 5.06
N LEU A 50 -3.09 -2.42 4.27
CA LEU A 50 -3.38 -2.14 2.86
C LEU A 50 -4.48 -1.10 2.69
N ARG A 51 -5.50 -1.14 3.56
CA ARG A 51 -6.61 -0.19 3.49
C ARG A 51 -6.14 1.22 3.80
N GLU A 52 -5.22 1.38 4.75
CA GLU A 52 -4.58 2.67 5.03
C GLU A 52 -3.78 3.17 3.83
N VAL A 53 -2.97 2.32 3.20
CA VAL A 53 -2.22 2.72 1.99
C VAL A 53 -3.15 3.12 0.84
N VAL A 54 -4.25 2.42 0.64
CA VAL A 54 -5.25 2.80 -0.37
C VAL A 54 -5.92 4.13 0.00
N GLN A 55 -6.28 4.33 1.26
CA GLN A 55 -6.86 5.59 1.74
C GLN A 55 -5.88 6.76 1.57
N ASP A 56 -4.59 6.58 1.92
CA ASP A 56 -3.53 7.57 1.71
C ASP A 56 -3.44 7.98 0.22
N LEU A 57 -3.55 7.02 -0.70
CA LEU A 57 -3.57 7.27 -2.15
C LEU A 57 -4.84 7.99 -2.62
N GLU A 58 -6.00 7.61 -2.08
CA GLU A 58 -7.28 8.27 -2.41
C GLU A 58 -7.32 9.72 -1.90
N GLU A 59 -6.74 9.98 -0.72
CA GLU A 59 -6.61 11.33 -0.15
C GLU A 59 -5.62 12.21 -0.95
N ASP A 60 -4.50 11.63 -1.41
CA ASP A 60 -3.55 12.31 -2.28
C ASP A 60 -4.14 12.58 -3.69
N ALA A 61 -4.85 11.60 -4.26
CA ALA A 61 -5.54 11.73 -5.54
C ALA A 61 -6.75 12.69 -5.49
N GLY A 62 -7.45 12.75 -4.35
CA GLY A 62 -8.63 13.57 -4.13
C GLY A 62 -8.34 15.05 -3.87
N SER A 63 -7.09 15.41 -3.55
CA SER A 63 -6.69 16.79 -3.23
C SER A 63 -6.38 17.66 -4.45
N ASN A 64 -6.63 17.20 -5.68
CA ASN A 64 -6.45 18.02 -6.88
C ASN A 64 -7.79 18.41 -7.56
N PRO A 65 -8.50 19.44 -7.06
CA PRO A 65 -9.71 19.97 -7.68
C PRO A 65 -9.47 20.67 -9.04
N ASP A 66 -8.23 20.80 -9.50
CA ASP A 66 -7.87 21.45 -10.76
C ASP A 66 -7.79 20.50 -11.97
N ALA A 67 -7.77 19.17 -11.76
CA ALA A 67 -7.70 18.20 -12.86
C ALA A 67 -8.97 18.11 -13.74
N VAL A 68 -10.05 18.81 -13.37
CA VAL A 68 -11.38 18.70 -14.03
C VAL A 68 -11.75 19.96 -14.83
N LYS A 69 -10.92 21.01 -14.89
CA LYS A 69 -11.30 22.29 -15.50
C LYS A 69 -10.80 22.60 -16.91
N ASP A 70 -10.03 21.73 -17.57
CA ASP A 70 -9.52 22.02 -18.93
C ASP A 70 -10.18 21.19 -20.03
N ARG A 71 -11.51 21.31 -20.18
CA ARG A 71 -12.17 20.87 -21.43
C ARG A 71 -13.50 21.58 -21.73
N ARG A 72 -13.49 22.91 -21.73
CA ARG A 72 -14.48 23.74 -22.45
C ARG A 72 -13.84 25.06 -22.86
N ASP A 73 -13.38 25.14 -24.10
CA ASP A 73 -13.59 26.30 -24.99
C ASP A 73 -13.56 25.81 -26.44
#